data_AF-A0A2R6J8I5-F1
#
_entry.id   AF-A0A2R6J8I5-F1
#
_cell.length_a   1.000
_cell.length_b   1.000
_cell.length_c   1.000
_cell.angle_alpha   90.00
_cell.angle_beta   90.00
_cell.angle_gamma   90.00
#
_symmetry.space_group_name_H-M   'P 1'
#
loop_
_entity.id
_entity.type
_entity.pdbx_description
1 polymer ?
#
loop_
_entity_poly.entity_id
_entity_poly.type
_entity_poly.pdbx_seq_one_letter_code
_entity_poly.pdbx_strand_id
1 'polypeptide(L)' 'MYDKEELENYYEKEIHHGRLYPNLDTLVEKGLVEKGDKDRRTNFYTLTRRGRREIEDRREWETEYVEELL' A
#
# COMPACT_ATOMS: atom_id res chain seq x y z
N MET A 1 -2.35 0.79 -10.92
CA MET A 1 -3.39 1.63 -10.30
C MET A 1 -4.43 0.65 -9.81
N TYR A 2 -4.54 0.49 -8.50
CA TYR A 2 -5.47 -0.47 -7.91
C TYR A 2 -6.72 0.28 -7.45
N ASP A 3 -7.88 -0.29 -7.76
CA ASP A 3 -9.15 0.24 -7.30
C ASP A 3 -9.39 -0.16 -5.84
N LYS A 4 -10.14 0.66 -5.10
CA LYS A 4 -10.57 0.37 -3.73
C LYS A 4 -11.27 -0.99 -3.63
N GLU A 5 -12.18 -1.31 -4.56
CA GLU A 5 -12.88 -2.61 -4.56
C GLU A 5 -11.91 -3.78 -4.83
N GLU A 6 -10.89 -3.57 -5.66
CA GLU A 6 -9.87 -4.60 -5.95
C GLU A 6 -8.98 -4.86 -4.73
N LEU A 7 -8.62 -3.80 -4.00
CA LEU A 7 -7.89 -3.91 -2.73
C LEU A 7 -8.75 -4.60 -1.67
N GLU A 8 -10.03 -4.23 -1.54
CA GLU A 8 -10.94 -4.86 -0.59
C GLU A 8 -11.08 -6.37 -0.87
N ASN A 9 -11.29 -6.77 -2.13
CA ASN A 9 -11.37 -8.18 -2.53
C ASN A 9 -10.05 -8.96 -2.35
N TYR A 10 -8.89 -8.34 -2.65
CA TYR A 10 -7.59 -9.00 -2.49
C TYR A 10 -7.26 -9.30 -1.02
N TYR A 11 -7.72 -8.45 -0.11
CA TYR A 11 -7.47 -8.56 1.33
C TYR A 11 -8.61 -9.20 2.14
N GLU A 12 -9.69 -9.62 1.48
CA GLU A 12 -10.97 -10.03 2.08
C GLU A 12 -10.98 -11.40 2.78
N LYS A 13 -9.82 -11.95 3.16
CA LYS A 13 -9.81 -13.11 4.07
C LYS A 13 -9.82 -12.76 5.55
N GLU A 14 -9.37 -11.57 5.97
CA GLU A 14 -9.48 -11.16 7.39
C GLU A 14 -9.08 -9.70 7.70
N ILE A 15 -9.09 -8.77 6.74
CA ILE A 15 -8.76 -7.37 7.06
C ILE A 15 -9.99 -6.61 7.55
N HIS A 16 -10.00 -6.25 8.83
CA HIS A 16 -10.99 -5.32 9.38
C HIS A 16 -10.91 -3.99 8.61
N HIS A 17 -11.96 -3.66 7.83
CA HIS A 17 -12.05 -2.43 7.03
C HIS A 17 -11.74 -1.15 7.83
N GLY A 18 -12.00 -1.15 9.14
CA GLY A 18 -11.65 -0.06 10.06
C GLY A 18 -10.15 0.24 10.19
N ARG A 19 -9.26 -0.62 9.71
CA ARG A 19 -7.80 -0.40 9.70
C ARG A 19 -7.21 -0.17 8.31
N LEU A 20 -7.90 -0.59 7.25
CA LEU A 20 -7.41 -0.43 5.88
C LEU A 20 -7.33 1.04 5.48
N TYR A 21 -8.42 1.80 5.65
CA TYR A 21 -8.45 3.22 5.27
C TYR A 21 -7.51 4.09 6.10
N PRO A 22 -7.45 3.97 7.43
CA PRO A 22 -6.46 4.72 8.22
C PRO A 22 -5.01 4.44 7.80
N ASN A 23 -4.69 3.20 7.44
CA ASN A 23 -3.36 2.85 6.95
C ASN A 23 -3.08 3.48 5.58
N LEU A 24 -4.04 3.43 4.65
CA LEU A 24 -3.91 4.07 3.33
C LEU A 24 -3.75 5.59 3.46
N ASP A 25 -4.56 6.25 4.31
CA ASP A 25 -4.44 7.69 4.57
C ASP A 25 -3.07 8.01 5.19
N THR A 26 -2.56 7.18 6.11
CA THR A 26 -1.19 7.34 6.65
C THR A 26 -0.12 7.24 5.55
N LEU A 27 -0.28 6.33 4.58
CA LEU A 27 0.67 6.20 3.46
C LEU A 27 0.58 7.41 2.51
N VAL A 28 -0.60 8.00 2.35
CA VAL A 28 -0.80 9.26 1.60
C VAL A 28 -0.11 10.41 2.32
N GLU A 29 -0.32 10.57 3.63
CA GLU A 29 0.31 11.61 4.45
C GLU A 29 1.85 11.50 4.42
N LYS A 30 2.38 10.29 4.40
CA LYS A 30 3.82 10.02 4.25
C LYS A 30 4.35 10.26 2.82
N GLY A 31 3.48 10.50 1.84
CA GLY A 31 3.83 10.70 0.43
C GLY A 31 4.35 9.44 -0.25
N LEU A 32 4.00 8.26 0.27
CA LEU A 32 4.40 6.96 -0.28
C LEU A 32 3.40 6.48 -1.35
N VAL A 33 2.14 6.88 -1.20
CA VAL A 33 1.09 6.67 -2.20
C VAL A 33 0.37 7.99 -2.50
N GLU A 34 -0.12 8.11 -3.72
CA GLU A 34 -1.04 9.16 -4.14
C GLU A 34 -2.45 8.60 -4.16
N LYS A 35 -3.41 9.38 -3.66
CA LYS A 35 -4.84 9.10 -3.74
C LYS A 35 -5.43 9.88 -4.90
N GLY A 36 -6.22 9.20 -5.72
CA GLY A 36 -7.04 9.84 -6.74
C GLY A 36 -8.48 9.32 -6.70
N ASP A 37 -9.38 10.07 -7.32
CA ASP A 37 -10.80 9.74 -7.40
C ASP A 37 -11.11 9.13 -8.77
N LYS A 38 -11.55 7.87 -8.80
CA LYS A 38 -12.03 7.21 -10.03
C LYS A 38 -13.47 7.62 -10.32
N ASP A 39 -14.28 7.69 -9.26
CA ASP A 39 -15.61 8.28 -9.23
C ASP A 39 -15.88 8.86 -7.82
N ARG A 40 -16.99 9.58 -7.63
CA ARG A 40 -17.33 10.22 -6.34
C ARG A 40 -17.42 9.28 -5.12
N ARG A 41 -17.36 7.96 -5.33
CA ARG A 41 -17.48 6.90 -4.32
C ARG A 41 -16.23 6.01 -4.26
N THR A 42 -15.40 6.07 -5.29
CA THR A 42 -14.33 5.10 -5.54
C THR A 42 -12.98 5.81 -5.64
N ASN A 43 -12.14 5.61 -4.61
CA ASN A 43 -10.76 6.09 -4.58
C ASN A 43 -9.81 5.05 -5.18
N PHE A 44 -8.82 5.49 -5.94
CA PHE A 44 -7.68 4.66 -6.34
C PHE A 44 -6.40 5.15 -5.66
N TYR A 45 -5.46 4.22 -5.49
CA TYR A 45 -4.17 4.51 -4.91
C TYR A 45 -3.04 4.09 -5.85
N THR A 46 -2.03 4.95 -5.99
CA THR A 46 -0.87 4.70 -6.84
C THR A 46 0.41 4.95 -6.06
N LEU A 47 1.40 4.06 -6.18
CA LEU A 47 2.72 4.26 -5.58
C LEU A 47 3.40 5.50 -6.17
N THR A 48 3.91 6.37 -5.30
CA THR A 48 4.79 7.45 -5.72
C THR A 48 6.18 6.90 -6.06
N ARG A 49 7.02 7.74 -6.69
CA ARG A 49 8.44 7.39 -6.91
C ARG A 49 9.17 7.14 -5.60
N ARG A 50 8.83 7.89 -4.54
CA ARG A 50 9.35 7.68 -3.19
C ARG A 50 8.88 6.34 -2.64
N GLY A 51 7.58 6.05 -2.69
CA GLY A 51 7.03 4.78 -2.22
C GLY A 51 7.67 3.56 -2.87
N ARG A 52 7.97 3.61 -4.17
CA ARG A 52 8.71 2.53 -4.85
C ARG A 52 10.11 2.33 -4.28
N ARG A 53 10.87 3.41 -4.10
CA ARG A 53 12.23 3.35 -3.54
C ARG A 53 12.23 2.71 -2.14
N GLU A 54 11.33 3.14 -1.25
CA GLU A 54 11.28 2.58 0.11
C GLU A 54 10.95 1.08 0.11
N ILE A 55 10.15 0.59 -0.85
CA ILE A 55 9.87 -0.85 -1.01
C ILE A 55 11.12 -1.58 -1.53
N GLU A 56 11.85 -0.98 -2.47
CA GLU A 56 13.10 -1.53 -2.99
C GLU A 56 14.16 -1.61 -1.88
N ASP A 57 14.41 -0.51 -1.17
CA ASP A 57 15.34 -0.44 -0.04
C ASP A 57 14.98 -1.48 1.04
N ARG A 58 13.67 -1.66 1.32
CA ARG A 58 13.20 -2.67 2.26
C ARG A 58 13.49 -4.09 1.78
N ARG A 59 13.29 -4.38 0.49
CA ARG A 59 13.56 -5.70 -0.09
C ARG A 59 15.05 -6.01 -0.09
N GLU A 60 15.90 -5.04 -0.44
CA GLU A 60 17.35 -5.17 -0.37
C GLU A 60 17.78 -5.51 1.07
N TRP A 61 17.26 -4.79 2.07
CA TRP A 61 17.50 -5.11 3.46
C TRP A 61 16.99 -6.51 3.87
N GLU A 62 15.80 -6.93 3.41
CA GLU A 62 15.28 -8.27 3.71
C GLU A 62 16.16 -9.38 3.10
N THR A 63 16.61 -9.21 1.86
CA THR A 63 17.53 -10.15 1.21
C THR A 63 18.89 -10.19 1.91
N GLU A 64 19.42 -9.05 2.35
CA GLU A 64 20.73 -9.00 3.02
C GLU A 64 20.70 -9.56 4.46
N TYR A 65 19.59 -9.42 5.20
CA TYR A 65 19.58 -9.65 6.65
C TYR A 65 18.54 -10.67 7.14
N VAL A 66 17.55 -11.04 6.33
CA VAL A 66 16.46 -11.94 6.75
C VAL A 66 16.53 -13.30 6.05
N GLU A 67 17.01 -13.38 4.80
CA GLU A 67 17.21 -14.67 4.11
C GLU A 67 18.29 -15.55 4.74
N GLU A 68 19.18 -15.02 5.60
CA GLU A 68 20.14 -15.80 6.38
C GLU A 68 19.50 -16.52 7.60
N LEU A 69 18.23 -16.21 7.94
CA LEU A 69 17.53 -16.66 9.15
C LEU A 69 16.31 -17.58 8.88
N LEU A 70 16.07 -17.98 7.62
CA LEU A 70 15.06 -18.98 7.22
C LEU A 70 15.72 -20.20 6.57
#